data_AF-A0A964JWU2-F1
#
_entry.id   AF-A0A964JWU2-F1
#
_cell.length_a   1.000
_cell.length_b   1.000
_cell.length_c   1.000
_cell.angle_alpha   90.00
_cell.angle_beta   90.00
_cell.angle_gamma   90.00
#
_symmetry.space_group_name_H-M   'P 1'
#
loop_
_entity.id
_entity.type
_entity.pdbx_description
1 polymer ?
#
loop_
_entity_poly.entity_id
_entity_poly.type
_entity_poly.pdbx_seq_one_letter_code
_entity_poly.pdbx_strand_id
1 'polypeptide(L)'
;MHVGARGSGSGPQGRRRDPPRCRLVRGRELPVRRRDLLLVTAGGIAVALAGPAALASPADEQRIVEAMTRWIERRAAGDTRGAAAAAAEAQGLIARLRPDLAGPPPAPHATVFAYVLELAARRQPGARPKLETAFLRVQVENTKAVLHAIRQALEQYRMDRGDYPKVGARALAAALADPRNPYVQLPAGSISTTGELVDGWGRPLHYARAADGSPVVYSFGANGRDDGGLADDIAPLR
;
A
#
# COMPACT_ATOMS: atom_id res chain seq x y z
N MET A 1 -69.16 3.95 30.03
CA MET A 1 -69.55 4.39 28.67
C MET A 1 -68.30 4.93 27.97
N HIS A 2 -68.19 4.61 26.69
CA HIS A 2 -67.03 4.80 25.81
C HIS A 2 -66.80 6.24 25.30
N VAL A 3 -65.65 6.40 24.63
CA VAL A 3 -65.24 7.41 23.60
C VAL A 3 -64.74 8.75 24.17
N GLY A 4 -63.59 9.35 23.81
CA GLY A 4 -62.54 9.09 22.80
C GLY A 4 -62.17 10.38 22.04
N ALA A 5 -60.89 10.82 22.09
CA ALA A 5 -60.17 11.72 21.14
C ALA A 5 -58.73 11.91 21.67
N ARG A 6 -57.60 11.47 21.07
CA ARG A 6 -56.91 11.85 19.79
C ARG A 6 -56.78 13.38 19.62
N GLY A 7 -55.61 14.00 19.42
CA GLY A 7 -54.24 13.52 19.22
C GLY A 7 -53.26 14.68 18.92
N SER A 8 -52.08 14.30 18.43
CA SER A 8 -51.07 15.09 17.68
C SER A 8 -50.03 15.89 18.46
N GLY A 9 -48.97 15.18 18.90
CA GLY A 9 -47.65 15.76 19.12
C GLY A 9 -46.80 15.68 17.84
N SER A 10 -46.44 16.84 17.29
CA SER A 10 -45.59 16.98 16.12
C SER A 10 -44.12 17.05 16.54
N GLY A 11 -43.37 15.96 16.39
CA GLY A 11 -41.92 15.94 16.55
C GLY A 11 -41.21 16.39 15.24
N PRO A 12 -40.11 17.16 15.32
CA PRO A 12 -39.37 17.58 14.13
C PRO A 12 -38.63 16.41 13.49
N GLN A 13 -38.86 16.22 12.19
CA GLN A 13 -38.20 15.23 11.35
C GLN A 13 -36.70 15.54 11.23
N GLY A 14 -35.88 14.67 11.82
CA GLY A 14 -34.44 14.63 11.57
C GLY A 14 -34.16 14.26 10.12
N ARG A 15 -33.46 15.15 9.41
CA ARG A 15 -32.94 14.92 8.06
C ARG A 15 -32.03 13.69 8.08
N ARG A 16 -32.49 12.57 7.52
CA ARG A 16 -31.64 11.43 7.16
C ARG A 16 -30.71 11.89 6.05
N ARG A 17 -29.41 11.93 6.34
CA ARG A 17 -28.36 12.05 5.31
C ARG A 17 -28.23 10.67 4.66
N ASP A 18 -28.54 10.60 3.37
CA ASP A 18 -28.24 9.43 2.55
C ASP A 18 -26.72 9.20 2.49
N PRO A 19 -26.25 7.95 2.60
CA PRO A 19 -24.85 7.62 2.33
C PRO A 19 -24.56 7.68 0.82
N PRO A 20 -23.31 8.00 0.42
CA PRO A 20 -22.95 8.15 -0.98
C PRO A 20 -23.08 6.82 -1.74
N ARG A 21 -23.90 6.83 -2.79
CA ARG A 21 -24.04 5.73 -3.74
C ARG A 21 -22.77 5.61 -4.58
N CYS A 22 -21.95 4.59 -4.33
CA CYS A 22 -20.89 4.16 -5.24
C CYS A 22 -21.52 3.66 -6.55
N ARG A 23 -21.39 4.44 -7.63
CA ARG A 23 -21.82 4.08 -8.97
C ARG A 23 -20.58 3.74 -9.80
N LEU A 24 -20.18 2.47 -9.80
CA LEU A 24 -19.07 1.97 -10.63
C LEU A 24 -19.52 1.93 -12.10
N VAL A 25 -18.97 2.81 -12.93
CA VAL A 25 -19.21 2.84 -14.38
C VAL A 25 -18.20 1.93 -15.09
N ARG A 26 -18.70 1.09 -16.00
CA ARG A 26 -17.93 0.18 -16.85
C ARG A 26 -16.98 0.94 -17.78
N GLY A 27 -15.73 0.47 -17.79
CA GLY A 27 -14.91 0.21 -18.97
C GLY A 27 -14.66 1.37 -19.94
N ARG A 28 -13.46 1.95 -19.86
CA ARG A 28 -12.66 2.41 -21.01
C ARG A 28 -11.20 2.61 -20.59
N GLU A 29 -10.30 2.24 -21.49
CA GLU A 29 -8.85 2.26 -21.37
C GLU A 29 -8.31 3.63 -20.93
N LEU A 30 -7.36 3.65 -19.99
CA LEU A 30 -6.76 4.87 -19.45
C LEU A 30 -5.46 5.24 -20.17
N PRO A 31 -5.37 6.45 -20.76
CA PRO A 31 -4.09 7.09 -21.05
C PRO A 31 -3.57 7.78 -19.79
N VAL A 32 -2.51 7.24 -19.17
CA VAL A 32 -1.81 7.89 -18.05
C VAL A 32 -1.10 9.15 -18.57
N ARG A 33 -1.61 10.33 -18.24
CA ARG A 33 -0.95 11.61 -18.58
C ARG A 33 0.17 11.90 -17.59
N ARG A 34 1.39 12.10 -18.12
CA ARG A 34 2.65 12.42 -17.42
C ARG A 34 2.64 13.65 -16.49
N ARG A 35 1.54 14.42 -16.40
CA ARG A 35 1.53 15.72 -15.71
C ARG A 35 1.13 15.66 -14.23
N ASP A 36 0.62 14.53 -13.74
CA ASP A 36 0.18 14.42 -12.35
C ASP A 36 1.24 13.83 -11.39
N LEU A 37 2.46 13.55 -11.90
CA LEU A 37 3.61 13.08 -11.11
C LEU A 37 4.38 14.21 -10.40
N LEU A 38 3.94 15.47 -10.51
CA LEU A 38 4.63 16.62 -9.93
C LEU A 38 3.64 17.54 -9.19
N LEU A 39 3.13 17.07 -8.05
CA LEU A 39 2.59 17.92 -6.98
C LEU A 39 2.54 17.13 -5.66
N VAL A 40 3.72 16.79 -5.16
CA VAL A 40 3.94 16.56 -3.72
C VAL A 40 4.90 17.64 -3.26
N THR A 41 4.39 18.87 -3.15
CA THR A 41 5.02 19.93 -2.37
C THR A 41 3.94 20.68 -1.61
N ALA A 42 4.29 21.05 -0.37
CA ALA A 42 3.51 21.81 0.61
C ALA A 42 2.47 21.01 1.43
N GLY A 43 2.97 20.25 2.41
CA GLY A 43 2.14 19.60 3.42
C GLY A 43 2.91 19.01 4.60
N GLY A 44 3.89 19.77 5.12
CA GLY A 44 4.32 19.68 6.53
C GLY A 44 4.73 18.31 7.11
N ILE A 45 5.81 17.70 6.62
CA ILE A 45 6.77 17.01 7.51
C ILE A 45 8.17 17.36 7.02
N ALA A 46 8.73 18.44 7.54
CA ALA A 46 10.18 18.65 7.50
C ALA A 46 10.79 17.69 8.53
N VAL A 47 10.96 16.42 8.18
CA VAL A 47 11.92 15.57 8.90
C VAL A 47 13.29 16.09 8.49
N ALA A 48 13.94 16.82 9.38
CA ALA A 48 15.35 17.12 9.25
C ALA A 48 16.11 15.79 9.29
N LEU A 49 16.46 15.24 8.12
CA LEU A 49 17.39 14.13 7.96
C LEU A 49 18.84 14.63 8.20
N ALA A 50 19.07 15.29 9.33
CA ALA A 50 20.38 15.71 9.80
C ALA A 50 20.88 14.72 10.88
N GLY A 51 21.06 13.47 10.49
CA GLY A 51 21.86 12.50 11.24
C GLY A 51 23.31 12.53 10.73
N PRO A 52 24.31 12.19 11.56
CA PRO A 52 25.71 12.28 11.17
C PRO A 52 25.94 11.38 9.96
N ALA A 53 26.18 12.00 8.81
CA ALA A 53 26.70 11.34 7.64
C ALA A 53 28.10 10.83 7.99
N ALA A 54 28.19 9.61 8.53
CA ALA A 54 29.36 8.78 8.28
C ALA A 54 29.53 8.82 6.76
N LEU A 55 30.58 9.52 6.30
CA LEU A 55 30.79 9.92 4.90
C LEU A 55 30.54 8.73 3.98
N ALA A 56 29.31 8.62 3.46
CA ALA A 56 28.97 7.60 2.52
C ALA A 56 29.89 7.82 1.32
N SER A 57 30.75 6.84 1.03
CA SER A 57 31.64 6.96 -0.11
C SER A 57 30.77 7.19 -1.35
N PRO A 58 31.03 8.24 -2.16
CA PRO A 58 30.31 8.44 -3.41
C PRO A 58 30.26 7.18 -4.29
N ALA A 59 31.25 6.30 -4.16
CA ALA A 59 31.30 5.00 -4.82
C ALA A 59 30.25 4.02 -4.32
N ASP A 60 29.95 3.97 -3.01
CA ASP A 60 28.93 3.07 -2.47
C ASP A 60 27.52 3.55 -2.82
N GLU A 61 27.28 4.87 -2.83
CA GLU A 61 26.02 5.43 -3.33
C GLU A 61 25.78 5.08 -4.80
N GLN A 62 26.82 5.22 -5.64
CA GLN A 62 26.75 4.83 -7.05
C GLN A 62 26.47 3.33 -7.22
N ARG A 63 27.12 2.47 -6.42
CA ARG A 63 26.89 1.02 -6.44
C ARG A 63 25.44 0.65 -6.09
N ILE A 64 24.79 1.36 -5.18
CA ILE A 64 23.35 1.15 -4.89
C ILE A 64 22.53 1.40 -6.15
N VAL A 65 22.75 2.52 -6.83
CA VAL A 65 22.00 2.90 -8.03
C VAL A 65 22.24 1.90 -9.17
N GLU A 66 23.48 1.45 -9.35
CA GLU A 66 23.83 0.43 -10.34
C GLU A 66 23.21 -0.93 -10.01
N ALA A 67 23.27 -1.37 -8.75
CA ALA A 67 22.65 -2.61 -8.30
C ALA A 67 21.12 -2.57 -8.55
N MET A 68 20.47 -1.46 -8.24
CA MET A 68 19.03 -1.31 -8.51
C MET A 68 18.71 -1.22 -10.01
N THR A 69 19.59 -0.64 -10.82
CA THR A 69 19.42 -0.65 -12.28
C THR A 69 19.55 -2.08 -12.84
N ARG A 70 20.55 -2.84 -12.38
CA ARG A 70 20.70 -4.26 -12.73
C ARG A 70 19.48 -5.07 -12.28
N TRP A 71 18.94 -4.79 -11.09
CA TRP A 71 17.72 -5.46 -10.61
C TRP A 71 16.54 -5.29 -11.59
N ILE A 72 16.35 -4.08 -12.14
CA ILE A 72 15.29 -3.81 -13.15
C ILE A 72 15.54 -4.63 -14.41
N GLU A 73 16.75 -4.56 -14.96
CA GLU A 73 17.12 -5.25 -16.20
C GLU A 73 16.93 -6.76 -16.07
N ARG A 74 17.32 -7.33 -14.92
CA ARG A 74 17.18 -8.75 -14.61
C ARG A 74 15.72 -9.17 -14.48
N ARG A 75 14.88 -8.38 -13.78
CA ARG A 75 13.43 -8.62 -13.74
C ARG A 75 12.79 -8.55 -15.12
N ALA A 76 13.18 -7.57 -15.94
CA ALA A 76 12.67 -7.43 -17.31
C ALA A 76 13.05 -8.63 -18.19
N ALA A 77 14.21 -9.24 -17.95
CA ALA A 77 14.68 -10.46 -18.61
C ALA A 77 14.08 -11.76 -18.03
N GLY A 78 13.29 -11.70 -16.95
CA GLY A 78 12.78 -12.88 -16.25
C GLY A 78 13.81 -13.60 -15.35
N ASP A 79 15.00 -13.03 -15.17
CA ASP A 79 16.06 -13.57 -14.31
C ASP A 79 15.79 -13.24 -12.84
N THR A 80 14.93 -14.05 -12.21
CA THR A 80 14.50 -13.85 -10.81
C THR A 80 15.64 -14.00 -9.82
N ARG A 81 16.60 -14.90 -10.07
CA ARG A 81 17.76 -15.13 -9.20
C ARG A 81 18.75 -13.97 -9.28
N GLY A 82 19.05 -13.51 -10.50
CA GLY A 82 19.92 -12.35 -10.72
C GLY A 82 19.31 -11.07 -10.15
N ALA A 83 17.99 -10.90 -10.28
CA ALA A 83 17.28 -9.81 -9.63
C ALA A 83 17.41 -9.90 -8.09
N ALA A 84 17.12 -11.07 -7.50
CA ALA A 84 17.24 -11.24 -6.04
C ALA A 84 18.67 -10.94 -5.53
N ALA A 85 19.70 -11.36 -6.25
CA ALA A 85 21.09 -11.06 -5.92
C ALA A 85 21.40 -9.56 -5.97
N ALA A 86 20.95 -8.87 -7.02
CA ALA A 86 21.13 -7.42 -7.16
C ALA A 86 20.38 -6.63 -6.07
N ALA A 87 19.17 -7.07 -5.70
CA ALA A 87 18.43 -6.48 -4.59
C ALA A 87 19.15 -6.69 -3.24
N ALA A 88 19.68 -7.89 -2.99
CA ALA A 88 20.43 -8.19 -1.77
C ALA A 88 21.72 -7.36 -1.65
N GLU A 89 22.44 -7.16 -2.77
CA GLU A 89 23.61 -6.27 -2.84
C GLU A 89 23.24 -4.83 -2.46
N ALA A 90 22.19 -4.29 -3.10
CA ALA A 90 21.70 -2.95 -2.80
C ALA A 90 21.28 -2.82 -1.33
N GLN A 91 20.57 -3.81 -0.79
CA GLN A 91 20.13 -3.82 0.60
C GLN A 91 21.30 -3.91 1.58
N GLY A 92 22.34 -4.69 1.28
CA GLY A 92 23.56 -4.73 2.08
C GLY A 92 24.31 -3.40 2.08
N LEU A 93 24.37 -2.72 0.95
CA LEU A 93 24.92 -1.36 0.85
C LEU A 93 24.09 -0.35 1.66
N ILE A 94 22.76 -0.38 1.51
CA ILE A 94 21.84 0.48 2.27
C ILE A 94 21.99 0.23 3.77
N ALA A 95 22.07 -1.02 4.22
CA ALA A 95 22.24 -1.35 5.64
C ALA A 95 23.54 -0.78 6.22
N ARG A 96 24.61 -0.70 5.42
CA ARG A 96 25.88 -0.09 5.85
C ARG A 96 25.81 1.44 5.88
N LEU A 97 25.22 2.07 4.87
CA LEU A 97 25.16 3.54 4.76
C LEU A 97 24.05 4.17 5.59
N ARG A 98 22.93 3.46 5.75
CA ARG A 98 21.69 3.88 6.38
C ARG A 98 21.14 2.72 7.22
N PRO A 99 21.81 2.39 8.34
CA PRO A 99 21.35 1.32 9.23
C PRO A 99 19.94 1.58 9.79
N ASP A 100 19.55 2.85 9.89
CA ASP A 100 18.19 3.27 10.23
C ASP A 100 17.12 2.78 9.24
N LEU A 101 17.50 2.53 7.99
CA LEU A 101 16.62 1.97 6.95
C LEU A 101 16.61 0.43 6.93
N ALA A 102 17.57 -0.21 7.60
CA ALA A 102 17.75 -1.67 7.60
C ALA A 102 17.46 -2.34 8.96
N GLY A 103 17.30 -1.57 10.04
CA GLY A 103 17.02 -2.08 11.38
C GLY A 103 15.57 -2.56 11.56
N PRO A 104 15.28 -3.39 12.58
CA PRO A 104 13.91 -3.79 12.91
C PRO A 104 13.17 -2.69 13.69
N PRO A 105 11.90 -2.40 13.36
CA PRO A 105 11.18 -2.90 12.17
C PRO A 105 11.72 -2.23 10.90
N PRO A 106 11.91 -2.99 9.80
CA PRO A 106 12.48 -2.46 8.57
C PRO A 106 11.72 -1.20 8.16
N ALA A 107 12.46 -0.18 7.71
CA ALA A 107 11.81 1.01 7.18
C ALA A 107 10.82 0.59 6.09
N PRO A 108 9.66 1.25 5.99
CA PRO A 108 8.69 0.96 4.94
C PRO A 108 9.40 0.91 3.57
N HIS A 109 9.01 -0.01 2.69
CA HIS A 109 9.59 -0.09 1.35
C HIS A 109 9.57 1.26 0.62
N ALA A 110 8.55 2.08 0.87
CA ALA A 110 8.44 3.46 0.38
C ALA A 110 9.62 4.36 0.81
N THR A 111 10.11 4.23 2.04
CA THR A 111 11.24 5.01 2.57
C THR A 111 12.55 4.59 1.92
N VAL A 112 12.78 3.27 1.79
CA VAL A 112 13.96 2.73 1.11
C VAL A 112 13.98 3.17 -0.36
N PHE A 113 12.82 3.10 -1.02
CA PHE A 113 12.62 3.57 -2.38
C PHE A 113 12.93 5.07 -2.54
N ALA A 114 12.40 5.92 -1.66
CA ALA A 114 12.65 7.36 -1.70
C ALA A 114 14.15 7.67 -1.61
N TYR A 115 14.87 6.96 -0.73
CA TYR A 115 16.31 7.07 -0.62
C TYR A 115 17.03 6.67 -1.91
N VAL A 116 16.66 5.55 -2.54
CA VAL A 116 17.26 5.12 -3.81
C VAL A 116 17.00 6.13 -4.94
N LEU A 117 15.80 6.73 -5.02
CA LEU A 117 15.51 7.75 -6.03
C LEU A 117 16.28 9.05 -5.81
N GLU A 118 16.52 9.41 -4.55
CA GLU A 118 17.36 10.54 -4.17
C GLU A 118 18.82 10.30 -4.59
N LEU A 119 19.35 9.10 -4.33
CA LEU A 119 20.67 8.68 -4.81
C LEU A 119 20.74 8.72 -6.34
N ALA A 120 19.74 8.17 -7.03
CA ALA A 120 19.69 8.18 -8.49
C ALA A 120 19.66 9.62 -9.03
N ALA A 121 18.91 10.55 -8.41
CA ALA A 121 18.90 11.95 -8.82
C ALA A 121 20.28 12.62 -8.72
N ARG A 122 21.06 12.28 -7.69
CA ARG A 122 22.40 12.86 -7.49
C ARG A 122 23.47 12.21 -8.34
N ARG A 123 23.42 10.88 -8.50
CA ARG A 123 24.53 10.09 -9.05
C ARG A 123 24.31 9.66 -10.50
N GLN A 124 23.06 9.35 -10.87
CA GLN A 124 22.72 8.91 -12.22
C GLN A 124 21.31 9.39 -12.61
N PRO A 125 21.14 10.70 -12.93
CA PRO A 125 19.82 11.29 -13.16
C PRO A 125 18.99 10.57 -14.23
N GLY A 126 19.63 10.03 -15.26
CA GLY A 126 18.99 9.27 -16.33
C GLY A 126 18.40 7.91 -15.89
N ALA A 127 18.82 7.36 -14.76
CA ALA A 127 18.27 6.13 -14.19
C ALA A 127 17.00 6.37 -13.37
N ARG A 128 16.83 7.57 -12.80
CA ARG A 128 15.72 7.89 -11.89
C ARG A 128 14.33 7.56 -12.47
N PRO A 129 13.96 7.98 -13.70
CA PRO A 129 12.62 7.69 -14.23
C PRO A 129 12.37 6.19 -14.43
N LYS A 130 13.41 5.43 -14.81
CA LYS A 130 13.33 3.98 -14.98
C LYS A 130 13.13 3.29 -13.63
N LEU A 131 13.90 3.70 -12.63
CA LEU A 131 13.77 3.24 -11.25
C LEU A 131 12.37 3.51 -10.71
N GLU A 132 11.90 4.74 -10.80
CA GLU A 132 10.56 5.15 -10.34
C GLU A 132 9.46 4.28 -10.98
N THR A 133 9.50 4.11 -12.30
CA THR A 133 8.53 3.27 -13.02
C THR A 133 8.57 1.81 -12.55
N ALA A 134 9.78 1.25 -12.39
CA ALA A 134 9.94 -0.14 -11.95
C ALA A 134 9.45 -0.35 -10.51
N PHE A 135 9.75 0.59 -9.62
CA PHE A 135 9.29 0.54 -8.24
C PHE A 135 7.76 0.64 -8.16
N LEU A 136 7.14 1.60 -8.85
CA LEU A 136 5.68 1.69 -8.91
C LEU A 136 5.04 0.37 -9.36
N ARG A 137 5.58 -0.25 -10.42
CA ARG A 137 5.10 -1.55 -10.90
C ARG A 137 5.17 -2.62 -9.82
N VAL A 138 6.29 -2.73 -9.10
CA VAL A 138 6.44 -3.73 -8.03
C VAL A 138 5.50 -3.47 -6.85
N GLN A 139 5.25 -2.21 -6.49
CA GLN A 139 4.29 -1.88 -5.44
C GLN A 139 2.86 -2.28 -5.82
N VAL A 140 2.46 -2.05 -7.08
CA VAL A 140 1.18 -2.51 -7.60
C VAL A 140 1.10 -4.05 -7.60
N GLU A 141 2.14 -4.74 -8.09
CA GLU A 141 2.21 -6.21 -8.11
C GLU A 141 2.09 -6.81 -6.70
N ASN A 142 2.86 -6.29 -5.73
CA ASN A 142 2.82 -6.71 -4.33
C ASN A 142 1.45 -6.46 -3.71
N THR A 143 0.87 -5.27 -3.92
CA THR A 143 -0.45 -4.92 -3.40
C THR A 143 -1.52 -5.87 -3.94
N LYS A 144 -1.50 -6.17 -5.25
CA LYS A 144 -2.43 -7.13 -5.87
C LYS A 144 -2.28 -8.53 -5.29
N ALA A 145 -1.04 -8.99 -5.08
CA ALA A 145 -0.77 -10.31 -4.49
C ALA A 145 -1.32 -10.40 -3.06
N VAL A 146 -1.08 -9.38 -2.23
CA VAL A 146 -1.59 -9.29 -0.86
C VAL A 146 -3.12 -9.27 -0.85
N LEU A 147 -3.76 -8.44 -1.68
CA LEU A 147 -5.22 -8.35 -1.78
C LEU A 147 -5.85 -9.68 -2.23
N HIS A 148 -5.21 -10.40 -3.16
CA HIS A 148 -5.70 -11.70 -3.60
C HIS A 148 -5.62 -12.73 -2.46
N ALA A 149 -4.50 -12.80 -1.75
CA ALA A 149 -4.32 -13.72 -0.63
C ALA A 149 -5.32 -13.43 0.51
N ILE A 150 -5.52 -12.14 0.83
CA ILE A 150 -6.53 -11.70 1.82
C ILE A 150 -7.94 -12.13 1.41
N ARG A 151 -8.30 -11.99 0.13
CA ARG A 151 -9.63 -12.41 -0.36
C ARG A 151 -9.86 -13.90 -0.07
N GLN A 152 -8.90 -14.76 -0.42
CA GLN A 152 -9.00 -16.19 -0.19
C GLN A 152 -9.13 -16.52 1.30
N ALA A 153 -8.34 -15.85 2.13
CA ALA A 153 -8.36 -16.01 3.58
C ALA A 153 -9.67 -15.52 4.23
N LEU A 154 -10.29 -14.48 3.70
CA LEU A 154 -11.60 -14.01 4.16
C LEU A 154 -12.71 -15.04 3.94
N GLU A 155 -12.71 -15.71 2.78
CA GLU A 155 -13.67 -16.77 2.51
C GLU A 155 -13.46 -17.96 3.47
N GLN A 156 -12.21 -18.38 3.67
CA GLN A 156 -11.90 -19.44 4.61
C GLN A 156 -12.30 -19.06 6.04
N TYR A 157 -12.00 -17.83 6.47
CA TYR A 157 -12.40 -17.32 7.77
C TYR A 157 -13.92 -17.37 7.95
N ARG A 158 -14.69 -16.96 6.93
CA ARG A 158 -16.15 -17.02 6.99
C ARG A 158 -16.67 -18.45 7.07
N MET A 159 -16.06 -19.39 6.33
CA MET A 159 -16.44 -20.81 6.41
C MET A 159 -16.26 -21.36 7.82
N ASP A 160 -15.18 -20.99 8.50
CA ASP A 160 -14.87 -21.47 9.85
C ASP A 160 -15.65 -20.75 10.96
N ARG A 161 -15.88 -19.44 10.81
CA ARG A 161 -16.44 -18.57 11.86
C ARG A 161 -17.89 -18.17 11.65
N GLY A 162 -18.46 -18.51 10.50
CA GLY A 162 -19.83 -18.17 10.09
C GLY A 162 -20.03 -16.73 9.60
N ASP A 163 -19.05 -15.83 9.81
CA ASP A 163 -19.10 -14.44 9.36
C ASP A 163 -17.69 -13.89 9.10
N TYR A 164 -17.59 -12.78 8.37
CA TYR A 164 -16.31 -12.10 8.13
C TYR A 164 -15.79 -11.36 9.38
N PRO A 165 -14.49 -11.03 9.45
CA PRO A 165 -13.93 -10.23 10.52
C PRO A 165 -14.58 -8.85 10.67
N LYS A 166 -14.25 -8.16 11.78
CA LYS A 166 -14.61 -6.75 11.96
C LYS A 166 -13.86 -5.88 10.96
N VAL A 167 -14.53 -4.83 10.47
CA VAL A 167 -13.96 -3.88 9.50
C VAL A 167 -12.73 -3.16 10.05
N GLY A 168 -11.84 -2.72 9.15
CA GLY A 168 -10.59 -2.02 9.47
C GLY A 168 -9.32 -2.89 9.37
N ALA A 169 -8.21 -2.26 9.00
CA ALA A 169 -6.94 -2.93 8.68
C ALA A 169 -6.36 -3.73 9.84
N ARG A 170 -6.37 -3.18 11.06
CA ARG A 170 -5.84 -3.84 12.27
C ARG A 170 -6.68 -5.06 12.67
N ALA A 171 -8.01 -4.94 12.62
CA ALA A 171 -8.91 -6.04 12.94
C ALA A 171 -8.78 -7.17 11.92
N LEU A 172 -8.63 -6.82 10.64
CA LEU A 172 -8.36 -7.77 9.56
C LEU A 172 -7.01 -8.48 9.76
N ALA A 173 -5.95 -7.74 10.10
CA ALA A 173 -4.63 -8.31 10.38
C ALA A 173 -4.69 -9.34 11.52
N ALA A 174 -5.31 -8.96 12.64
CA ALA A 174 -5.44 -9.84 13.81
C ALA A 174 -6.27 -11.10 13.51
N ALA A 175 -7.26 -11.01 12.62
CA ALA A 175 -8.10 -12.14 12.27
C ALA A 175 -7.41 -13.11 11.28
N LEU A 176 -6.68 -12.59 10.30
CA LEU A 176 -6.17 -13.40 9.19
C LEU A 176 -4.71 -13.80 9.33
N ALA A 177 -3.89 -12.98 9.98
CA ALA A 177 -2.45 -13.15 10.09
C ALA A 177 -2.01 -13.39 11.55
N ASP A 178 -2.88 -13.99 12.38
CA ASP A 178 -2.51 -14.43 13.74
C ASP A 178 -1.31 -15.39 13.64
N PRO A 179 -0.17 -15.10 14.30
CA PRO A 179 1.00 -15.97 14.28
C PRO A 179 0.74 -17.40 14.77
N ARG A 180 -0.31 -17.61 15.59
CA ARG A 180 -0.63 -18.94 16.16
C ARG A 180 -1.45 -19.80 15.22
N ASN A 181 -2.29 -19.18 14.38
CA ASN A 181 -3.14 -19.89 13.43
C ASN A 181 -3.49 -18.98 12.24
N PRO A 182 -2.54 -18.76 11.32
CA PRO A 182 -2.75 -17.82 10.23
C PRO A 182 -3.64 -18.41 9.15
N TYR A 183 -4.69 -17.67 8.76
CA TYR A 183 -5.47 -17.94 7.56
C TYR A 183 -4.70 -17.59 6.27
N VAL A 184 -3.70 -16.71 6.38
CA VAL A 184 -2.86 -16.29 5.27
C VAL A 184 -1.41 -16.11 5.70
N GLN A 185 -0.49 -16.59 4.86
CA GLN A 185 0.91 -16.20 4.94
C GLN A 185 1.13 -15.01 4.03
N LEU A 186 1.50 -13.88 4.61
CA LEU A 186 1.73 -12.65 3.86
C LEU A 186 3.22 -12.41 3.64
N PRO A 187 3.60 -11.73 2.55
CA PRO A 187 4.95 -11.27 2.36
C PRO A 187 5.45 -10.44 3.57
N ALA A 188 6.76 -10.49 3.81
CA ALA A 188 7.37 -9.61 4.80
C ALA A 188 7.07 -8.14 4.50
N GLY A 189 6.77 -7.36 5.52
CA GLY A 189 6.42 -5.94 5.39
C GLY A 189 4.95 -5.67 5.03
N SER A 190 4.11 -6.68 4.84
CA SER A 190 2.65 -6.51 4.65
C SER A 190 1.89 -6.17 5.94
N ILE A 191 2.56 -6.21 7.09
CA ILE A 191 2.02 -5.79 8.39
C ILE A 191 2.90 -4.66 8.92
N SER A 192 2.29 -3.53 9.26
CA SER A 192 2.98 -2.40 9.87
C SER A 192 3.43 -2.71 11.29
N THR A 193 4.26 -1.82 11.84
CA THR A 193 4.66 -1.85 13.25
C THR A 193 3.49 -1.70 14.21
N THR A 194 2.41 -1.05 13.75
CA THR A 194 1.14 -0.89 14.46
C THR A 194 0.21 -2.11 14.32
N GLY A 195 0.65 -3.16 13.61
CA GLY A 195 -0.13 -4.39 13.42
C GLY A 195 -1.27 -4.24 12.41
N GLU A 196 -1.14 -3.32 11.46
CA GLU A 196 -2.13 -3.10 10.39
C GLU A 196 -1.65 -3.72 9.08
N LEU A 197 -2.57 -4.31 8.31
CA LEU A 197 -2.25 -4.70 6.95
C LEU A 197 -2.00 -3.46 6.10
N VAL A 198 -0.90 -3.46 5.36
CA VAL A 198 -0.49 -2.34 4.51
C VAL A 198 -0.35 -2.74 3.05
N ASP A 199 -0.54 -1.76 2.16
CA ASP A 199 -0.25 -1.89 0.74
C ASP A 199 1.24 -1.79 0.43
N GLY A 200 1.59 -1.87 -0.86
CA GLY A 200 2.98 -1.75 -1.31
C GLY A 200 3.65 -0.46 -0.84
N TRP A 201 2.90 0.64 -0.74
CA TRP A 201 3.41 1.95 -0.29
C TRP A 201 3.49 2.07 1.24
N GLY A 202 3.12 1.03 1.99
CA GLY A 202 3.15 1.02 3.45
C GLY A 202 1.95 1.74 4.08
N ARG A 203 0.89 2.01 3.33
CA ARG A 203 -0.33 2.63 3.83
C ARG A 203 -1.33 1.54 4.25
N PRO A 204 -2.13 1.75 5.31
CA PRO A 204 -3.14 0.78 5.72
C PRO A 204 -4.10 0.42 4.59
N LEU A 205 -4.40 -0.86 4.42
CA LEU A 205 -5.44 -1.32 3.51
C LEU A 205 -6.82 -0.91 4.02
N HIS A 206 -7.73 -0.63 3.08
CA HIS A 206 -9.11 -0.34 3.39
C HIS A 206 -9.91 -1.64 3.41
N TYR A 207 -10.56 -1.92 4.53
CA TYR A 207 -11.45 -3.08 4.68
C TYR A 207 -12.82 -2.63 5.16
N ALA A 208 -13.83 -2.92 4.35
CA ALA A 208 -15.23 -2.59 4.61
C ALA A 208 -16.15 -3.75 4.21
N ARG A 209 -17.42 -3.63 4.59
CA ARG A 209 -18.50 -4.48 4.08
C ARG A 209 -19.33 -3.69 3.07
N ALA A 210 -19.61 -4.29 1.93
CA ALA A 210 -20.55 -3.73 0.96
C ALA A 210 -21.99 -3.83 1.48
N ALA A 211 -22.92 -3.19 0.76
CA ALA A 211 -24.34 -3.18 1.12
C ALA A 211 -24.98 -4.58 1.13
N ASP A 212 -24.43 -5.52 0.34
CA ASP A 212 -24.83 -6.93 0.30
C ASP A 212 -24.15 -7.78 1.39
N GLY A 213 -23.35 -7.16 2.26
CA GLY A 213 -22.61 -7.84 3.33
C GLY A 213 -21.30 -8.50 2.87
N SER A 214 -20.97 -8.46 1.57
CA SER A 214 -19.72 -9.00 1.04
C SER A 214 -18.51 -8.18 1.51
N PRO A 215 -17.33 -8.81 1.67
CA PRO A 215 -16.15 -8.13 2.14
C PRO A 215 -15.48 -7.39 0.96
N VAL A 216 -15.04 -6.17 1.21
CA VAL A 216 -14.31 -5.37 0.22
C VAL A 216 -12.99 -4.93 0.85
N VAL A 217 -11.88 -5.34 0.24
CA VAL A 217 -10.52 -4.94 0.61
C VAL A 217 -9.87 -4.25 -0.57
N TYR A 218 -9.24 -3.09 -0.37
CA TYR A 218 -8.62 -2.31 -1.44
C TYR A 218 -7.54 -1.37 -0.92
N SER A 219 -6.77 -0.77 -1.83
CA SER A 219 -5.73 0.24 -1.59
C SER A 219 -6.00 1.47 -2.45
N PHE A 220 -5.67 2.66 -1.95
CA PHE A 220 -5.71 3.93 -2.68
C PHE A 220 -4.49 4.17 -3.58
N GLY A 221 -3.69 3.14 -3.83
CA GLY A 221 -2.59 3.26 -4.77
C GLY A 221 -1.47 4.19 -4.33
N ALA A 222 -0.73 4.68 -5.33
CA ALA A 222 0.41 5.55 -5.17
C ALA A 222 0.02 6.94 -4.66
N ASN A 223 -1.12 7.47 -5.09
CA ASN A 223 -1.57 8.82 -4.74
C ASN A 223 -2.15 8.88 -3.31
N GLY A 224 -2.67 7.76 -2.78
CA GLY A 224 -3.20 7.67 -1.42
C GLY A 224 -4.55 8.35 -1.23
N ARG A 225 -5.25 8.64 -2.32
CA ARG A 225 -6.54 9.31 -2.37
C ARG A 225 -7.57 8.31 -2.87
N ASP A 226 -8.76 8.34 -2.27
CA ASP A 226 -9.89 7.57 -2.75
C ASP A 226 -10.40 8.16 -4.07
N ASP A 227 -10.18 7.45 -5.17
CA ASP A 227 -10.68 7.81 -6.49
C ASP A 227 -11.93 6.97 -6.85
N GLY A 228 -12.56 6.32 -5.87
CA GLY A 228 -13.79 5.55 -6.04
C GLY A 228 -13.59 4.27 -6.85
N GLY A 229 -12.41 3.68 -6.79
CA GLY A 229 -12.00 2.52 -7.60
C GLY A 229 -11.51 2.86 -9.00
N LEU A 230 -11.10 4.12 -9.23
CA LEU A 230 -10.54 4.60 -10.49
C LEU A 230 -9.06 4.95 -10.34
N ALA A 231 -8.44 5.43 -11.42
CA ALA A 231 -7.05 5.85 -11.47
C ALA A 231 -6.08 4.75 -10.97
N ASP A 232 -5.44 4.94 -9.82
CA ASP A 232 -4.48 4.03 -9.23
C ASP A 232 -5.02 3.23 -8.02
N ASP A 233 -6.31 3.34 -7.72
CA ASP A 233 -6.95 2.47 -6.74
C ASP A 233 -6.81 1.00 -7.15
N ILE A 234 -6.46 0.16 -6.17
CA ILE A 234 -6.25 -1.28 -6.37
C ILE A 234 -7.25 -2.04 -5.53
N ALA A 235 -8.19 -2.71 -6.22
CA ALA A 235 -9.05 -3.71 -5.64
C ALA A 235 -8.72 -5.09 -6.25
N PRO A 236 -8.90 -6.19 -5.51
CA PRO A 236 -8.74 -7.50 -6.08
C PRO A 236 -9.77 -7.70 -7.20
N LEU A 237 -9.36 -8.38 -8.26
CA LEU A 237 -10.25 -8.72 -9.38
C LEU A 237 -11.49 -9.45 -8.86
N ARG A 238 -12.66 -9.10 -9.39
CA ARG A 238 -13.94 -9.75 -9.08
C ARG A 238 -14.03 -11.11 -9.75
#